data_AF-A0A7S3HW60-F1
#
_entry.id   AF-A0A7S3HW60-F1
#
_cell.length_a   1.000
_cell.length_b   1.000
_cell.length_c   1.000
_cell.angle_alpha   90.00
_cell.angle_beta   90.00
_cell.angle_gamma   90.00
#
_symmetry.space_group_name_H-M   'P 1'
#
loop_
_entity.id
_entity.type
_entity.pdbx_description
1 polymer ?
#
loop_
_entity_poly.entity_id
_entity_poly.type
_entity_poly.pdbx_seq_one_letter_code
_entity_poly.pdbx_strand_id
1 'polypeptide(L)'
;SKVAENPKRLIIMKGRKSSKSINDLMKDLQLMKGRDRVQMLMRHTHDILPLEDPSLLENQAVKYDCSLFAVGSHQKKRPDNLVLGRVFDGHVLDMFEFGIINFKGSETFKPPQFIQADLKPILIFQGEP
;
A
#
# COMPACT_ATOMS: atom_id res chain seq x y z
N SER A 1 6.65 -5.00 -22.49
CA SER A 1 6.43 -3.56 -22.71
C SER A 1 5.26 -3.37 -23.66
N LYS A 2 4.37 -2.40 -23.41
CA LYS A 2 3.25 -2.02 -24.27
C LYS A 2 3.31 -0.51 -24.52
N VAL A 3 2.89 -0.06 -25.69
CA VAL A 3 2.80 1.39 -26.00
C VAL A 3 1.77 2.08 -25.10
N ALA A 4 0.65 1.41 -24.80
CA ALA A 4 -0.30 1.80 -23.77
C ALA A 4 -0.24 0.81 -22.61
N GLU A 5 0.18 1.28 -21.44
CA GLU A 5 0.29 0.44 -20.24
C GLU A 5 -1.08 0.13 -19.62
N ASN A 6 -1.18 -1.03 -18.97
CA ASN A 6 -2.32 -1.37 -18.14
C ASN A 6 -2.34 -0.53 -16.85
N PRO A 7 -3.49 -0.35 -16.19
CA PRO A 7 -3.54 0.26 -14.86
C PRO A 7 -2.60 -0.43 -13.86
N LYS A 8 -1.77 0.35 -13.17
CA LYS A 8 -0.80 -0.18 -12.19
C LYS A 8 -1.50 -0.87 -11.03
N ARG A 9 -1.12 -2.13 -10.78
CA ARG A 9 -1.57 -2.96 -9.66
C ARG A 9 -0.68 -2.77 -8.44
N LEU A 10 -1.28 -2.91 -7.25
CA LEU A 10 -0.65 -2.72 -5.95
C LEU A 10 -0.57 -4.05 -5.21
N ILE A 11 0.59 -4.38 -4.65
CA ILE A 11 0.73 -5.46 -3.68
C ILE A 11 0.82 -4.88 -2.27
N ILE A 12 0.05 -5.43 -1.33
CA ILE A 12 0.06 -5.00 0.07
C ILE A 12 0.55 -6.18 0.92
N MET A 13 1.62 -5.97 1.68
CA MET A 13 2.26 -7.01 2.48
C MET A 13 2.31 -6.64 3.95
N LYS A 14 1.98 -7.61 4.80
CA LYS A 14 2.13 -7.48 6.25
C LYS A 14 3.56 -7.84 6.65
N GLY A 15 4.29 -6.91 7.28
CA GLY A 15 5.61 -7.18 7.85
C GLY A 15 5.56 -8.09 9.10
N ARG A 16 6.73 -8.39 9.69
CA ARG A 16 6.87 -9.30 10.86
C ARG A 16 5.92 -8.97 12.00
N LYS A 17 5.82 -7.69 12.33
CA LYS A 17 4.93 -7.15 13.37
C LYS A 17 4.13 -6.01 12.76
N SER A 18 2.86 -5.91 13.12
CA SER A 18 1.92 -4.89 12.63
C SER A 18 0.89 -4.59 13.70
N SER A 19 0.48 -3.35 13.87
CA SER A 19 -0.64 -2.98 14.74
C SER A 19 -2.01 -3.20 14.07
N LYS A 20 -3.09 -3.05 14.83
CA LYS A 20 -4.44 -2.98 14.27
C LYS A 20 -4.60 -1.76 13.35
N SER A 21 -4.10 -0.60 13.77
CA SER A 21 -4.15 0.67 13.04
C SER A 21 -3.58 0.53 11.62
N ILE A 22 -2.35 0.04 11.48
CA ILE A 22 -1.72 -0.12 10.16
C ILE A 22 -2.42 -1.18 9.29
N ASN A 23 -2.94 -2.24 9.91
CA ASN A 23 -3.67 -3.29 9.21
C ASN A 23 -5.02 -2.80 8.67
N ASP A 24 -5.72 -1.94 9.41
CA ASP A 24 -6.98 -1.36 9.00
C ASP A 24 -6.74 -0.26 7.94
N LEU A 25 -5.69 0.58 8.07
CA LEU A 25 -5.26 1.49 7.01
C LEU A 25 -4.96 0.77 5.70
N MET A 26 -4.25 -0.36 5.74
CA MET A 26 -3.95 -1.16 4.54
C MET A 26 -5.21 -1.72 3.86
N LYS A 27 -6.27 -2.03 4.63
CA LYS A 27 -7.58 -2.42 4.06
C LYS A 27 -8.28 -1.22 3.42
N ASP A 28 -8.22 -0.05 4.04
CA ASP A 28 -8.78 1.18 3.46
C ASP A 28 -8.05 1.58 2.17
N LEU A 29 -6.73 1.44 2.12
CA LEU A 29 -5.95 1.62 0.89
C LEU A 29 -6.39 0.67 -0.23
N GLN A 30 -6.71 -0.59 0.11
CA GLN A 30 -7.27 -1.53 -0.86
C GLN A 30 -8.62 -1.05 -1.41
N LEU A 31 -9.51 -0.58 -0.54
CA LEU A 31 -10.83 -0.09 -0.95
C LEU A 31 -10.70 1.12 -1.88
N MET A 32 -9.82 2.07 -1.56
CA MET A 32 -9.58 3.25 -2.39
C MET A 32 -8.93 2.95 -3.74
N LYS A 33 -8.07 1.92 -3.80
CA LYS A 33 -7.36 1.55 -5.04
C LYS A 33 -8.23 0.72 -6.01
N GLY A 34 -9.27 0.08 -5.51
CA GLY A 34 -10.09 -0.90 -6.24
C GLY A 34 -9.62 -2.32 -5.93
N ARG A 35 -10.53 -3.18 -5.45
CA ARG A 35 -10.18 -4.52 -4.93
C ARG A 35 -9.56 -5.43 -6.00
N ASP A 36 -9.95 -5.26 -7.26
CA ASP A 36 -9.43 -5.98 -8.43
C ASP A 36 -7.97 -5.64 -8.75
N ARG A 37 -7.51 -4.45 -8.36
CA ARG A 37 -6.17 -3.93 -8.64
C ARG A 37 -5.19 -4.14 -7.49
N VAL A 38 -5.59 -4.83 -6.43
CA VAL A 38 -4.78 -5.00 -5.23
C VAL A 38 -4.61 -6.47 -4.86
N GLN A 39 -3.37 -6.92 -4.79
CA GLN A 39 -3.01 -8.21 -4.22
C GLN A 39 -2.74 -8.06 -2.72
N MET A 40 -3.54 -8.74 -1.89
CA MET A 40 -3.41 -8.71 -0.43
C MET A 40 -2.62 -9.91 0.10
N LEU A 41 -1.44 -9.66 0.65
CA LEU A 41 -0.62 -10.64 1.38
C LEU A 41 -0.63 -10.31 2.88
N MET A 42 -1.84 -10.35 3.46
CA MET A 42 -2.11 -9.94 4.84
C MET A 42 -2.41 -11.10 5.79
N ARG A 43 -2.66 -12.30 5.26
CA ARG A 43 -3.00 -13.50 6.05
C ARG A 43 -1.82 -13.99 6.89
N HIS A 44 -0.62 -13.92 6.32
CA HIS A 44 0.63 -14.29 6.98
C HIS A 44 1.51 -13.05 7.11
N THR A 45 2.36 -13.04 8.13
CA THR A 45 3.41 -12.05 8.26
C THR A 45 4.60 -12.45 7.39
N HIS A 46 5.26 -11.45 6.83
CA HIS A 46 6.43 -11.63 5.98
C HIS A 46 7.65 -11.06 6.70
N ASP A 47 8.75 -11.81 6.60
CA ASP A 47 10.04 -11.31 6.98
C ASP A 47 10.56 -10.38 5.86
N ILE A 48 10.13 -9.13 5.89
CA ILE A 48 10.46 -8.12 4.90
C ILE A 48 10.93 -6.85 5.59
N LEU A 49 12.07 -6.34 5.13
CA LEU A 49 12.66 -5.07 5.55
C LEU A 49 13.00 -4.30 4.27
N PRO A 50 12.04 -3.57 3.67
CA PRO A 50 12.18 -3.04 2.31
C PRO A 50 13.42 -2.18 2.07
N LEU A 51 13.86 -1.43 3.08
CA LEU A 51 15.04 -0.58 3.02
C LEU A 51 16.38 -1.31 3.20
N GLU A 52 16.35 -2.56 3.67
CA GLU A 52 17.55 -3.38 3.89
C GLU A 52 17.69 -4.44 2.80
N ASP A 53 16.61 -5.16 2.51
CA ASP A 53 16.55 -6.18 1.47
C ASP A 53 15.15 -6.20 0.80
N PRO A 54 15.03 -5.72 -0.45
CA PRO A 54 13.80 -5.76 -1.21
C PRO A 54 13.56 -7.08 -1.96
N SER A 55 14.46 -8.07 -1.89
CA SER A 55 14.40 -9.28 -2.75
C SER A 55 13.06 -10.01 -2.64
N LEU A 56 12.53 -10.19 -1.42
CA LEU A 56 11.22 -10.83 -1.24
C LEU A 56 10.10 -10.00 -1.89
N LEU A 57 10.16 -8.68 -1.75
CA LEU A 57 9.19 -7.74 -2.32
C LEU A 57 9.18 -7.81 -3.85
N GLU A 58 10.36 -7.72 -4.45
CA GLU A 58 10.57 -7.77 -5.90
C GLU A 58 10.05 -9.09 -6.47
N ASN A 59 10.40 -10.21 -5.85
CA ASN A 59 9.91 -11.52 -6.24
C ASN A 59 8.38 -11.63 -6.17
N GLN A 60 7.74 -11.11 -5.12
CA GLN A 60 6.27 -11.11 -5.04
C GLN A 60 5.64 -10.12 -6.03
N ALA A 61 6.24 -8.95 -6.23
CA ALA A 61 5.77 -7.94 -7.18
C ALA A 61 5.78 -8.48 -8.61
N VAL A 62 6.85 -9.14 -9.03
CA VAL A 62 6.94 -9.84 -10.32
C VAL A 62 5.92 -10.97 -10.41
N LYS A 63 5.85 -11.84 -9.39
CA LYS A 63 4.92 -12.98 -9.35
C LYS A 63 3.46 -12.56 -9.51
N TYR A 64 3.06 -11.46 -8.90
CA TYR A 64 1.69 -10.97 -8.93
C TYR A 64 1.44 -9.86 -9.94
N ASP A 65 2.42 -9.53 -10.81
CA ASP A 65 2.34 -8.46 -11.79
C ASP A 65 1.89 -7.11 -11.16
N CYS A 66 2.61 -6.69 -10.12
CA CYS A 66 2.36 -5.47 -9.36
C CYS A 66 3.53 -4.51 -9.50
N SER A 67 3.25 -3.28 -9.93
CA SER A 67 4.26 -2.21 -10.10
C SER A 67 4.25 -1.19 -8.96
N LEU A 68 3.34 -1.34 -8.01
CA LEU A 68 3.26 -0.56 -6.77
C LEU A 68 3.26 -1.51 -5.58
N PHE A 69 3.83 -1.08 -4.45
CA PHE A 69 3.76 -1.85 -3.22
C PHE A 69 3.47 -1.01 -1.98
N ALA A 70 2.91 -1.67 -0.97
CA ALA A 70 2.78 -1.17 0.38
C ALA A 70 3.22 -2.25 1.39
N VAL A 71 4.04 -1.88 2.37
CA VAL A 71 4.45 -2.77 3.47
C VAL A 71 4.12 -2.10 4.79
N GLY A 72 3.22 -2.71 5.55
CA GLY A 72 2.86 -2.24 6.89
C GLY A 72 3.65 -2.97 7.98
N SER A 73 4.24 -2.22 8.89
CA SER A 73 4.98 -2.77 10.04
C SER A 73 4.81 -1.92 11.31
N HIS A 74 5.17 -2.46 12.46
CA HIS A 74 5.14 -1.74 13.74
C HIS A 74 6.31 -2.14 14.63
N GLN A 75 7.12 -1.17 15.04
CA GLN A 75 8.26 -1.36 15.95
C GLN A 75 8.42 -0.14 16.87
N LYS A 76 9.10 -0.28 18.02
CA LYS A 76 9.31 0.84 18.96
C LYS A 76 9.97 2.07 18.32
N LYS A 77 10.97 1.86 17.44
CA LYS A 77 11.67 2.94 16.72
C LYS A 77 10.83 3.55 15.58
N ARG A 78 9.92 2.76 15.00
CA ARG A 78 9.07 3.13 13.87
C ARG A 78 7.65 2.59 14.11
N PRO A 79 6.87 3.23 15.00
CA PRO A 79 5.51 2.81 15.28
C PRO A 79 4.62 3.06 14.06
N ASP A 80 3.69 2.14 13.78
CA ASP A 80 2.71 2.24 12.69
C ASP A 80 3.33 2.71 11.36
N ASN A 81 4.40 2.03 10.96
CA ASN A 81 5.19 2.40 9.79
C ASN A 81 4.58 1.81 8.52
N LEU A 82 4.32 2.66 7.54
CA LEU A 82 3.90 2.29 6.20
C LEU A 82 5.02 2.60 5.22
N VAL A 83 5.54 1.59 4.51
CA VAL A 83 6.44 1.81 3.38
C VAL A 83 5.64 1.74 2.10
N LEU A 84 5.68 2.78 1.28
CA LEU A 84 5.10 2.80 -0.07
C LEU A 84 6.21 2.92 -1.10
N GLY A 85 6.05 2.28 -2.26
CA GLY A 85 7.04 2.42 -3.33
C GLY A 85 6.59 1.86 -4.67
N ARG A 86 7.49 1.97 -5.64
CA ARG A 86 7.27 1.57 -7.02
C ARG A 86 8.30 0.52 -7.44
N VAL A 87 7.87 -0.38 -8.30
CA VAL A 87 8.72 -1.38 -8.96
C VAL A 87 8.77 -1.06 -10.45
N PHE A 88 9.96 -1.10 -11.03
CA PHE A 88 10.22 -0.96 -12.45
C PHE A 88 11.14 -2.10 -12.90
N ASP A 89 10.74 -2.80 -13.96
CA ASP A 89 11.47 -3.96 -14.51
C ASP A 89 11.86 -5.01 -13.45
N GLY A 90 10.93 -5.31 -12.56
CA GLY A 90 11.12 -6.29 -11.48
C GLY A 90 11.94 -5.79 -10.29
N HIS A 91 12.50 -4.58 -10.35
CA HIS A 91 13.31 -4.00 -9.29
C HIS A 91 12.65 -2.79 -8.65
N VAL A 92 12.93 -2.54 -7.37
CA VAL A 92 12.49 -1.31 -6.71
C VAL A 92 13.06 -0.10 -7.45
N LEU A 93 12.17 0.82 -7.84
CA LEU A 93 12.55 2.12 -8.39
C LEU A 93 12.76 3.15 -7.27
N ASP A 94 11.78 3.27 -6.39
CA ASP A 94 11.83 4.16 -5.22
C ASP A 94 10.90 3.67 -4.11
N MET A 95 11.13 4.17 -2.90
CA MET A 95 10.29 3.91 -1.74
C MET A 95 10.41 4.99 -0.68
N PHE A 96 9.35 5.15 0.11
CA PHE A 96 9.26 6.15 1.18
C PHE A 96 8.61 5.51 2.42
N GLU A 97 9.15 5.82 3.60
CA GLU A 97 8.56 5.45 4.89
C GLU A 97 7.64 6.57 5.40
N PHE A 98 6.46 6.18 5.89
CA PHE A 98 5.49 7.07 6.49
C PHE A 98 5.12 6.55 7.88
N GLY A 99 5.44 7.35 8.90
CA GLY A 99 4.97 7.10 10.27
C GLY A 99 3.52 7.54 10.42
N ILE A 100 2.61 6.60 10.60
CA ILE A 100 1.18 6.91 10.71
C ILE A 100 0.85 7.33 12.14
N ILE A 101 0.14 8.44 12.29
CA ILE A 101 -0.33 8.97 13.56
C ILE A 101 -1.84 9.24 13.49
N ASN A 102 -2.55 9.00 14.60
CA ASN A 102 -3.98 9.34 14.76
C ASN A 102 -4.91 8.82 13.64
N PHE A 103 -4.64 7.64 13.09
CA PHE A 103 -5.46 7.05 12.03
C PHE A 103 -6.94 6.93 12.42
N LYS A 104 -7.83 7.29 11.48
CA LYS A 104 -9.27 7.10 11.55
C LYS A 104 -9.69 6.31 10.31
N GLY A 105 -10.15 5.08 10.52
CA GLY A 105 -10.59 4.21 9.43
C GLY A 105 -11.92 4.64 8.84
N SER A 106 -12.19 4.17 7.62
CA SER A 106 -13.43 4.43 6.88
C SER A 106 -14.69 4.08 7.68
N GLU A 107 -14.62 3.09 8.57
CA GLU A 107 -15.70 2.67 9.46
C GLU A 107 -16.10 3.71 10.52
N THR A 108 -15.23 4.69 10.79
CA THR A 108 -15.51 5.76 11.76
C THR A 108 -16.38 6.87 11.18
N PHE A 109 -16.58 6.88 9.86
CA PHE A 109 -17.36 7.86 9.15
C PHE A 109 -18.72 7.27 8.71
N LYS A 110 -19.74 8.12 8.63
CA LYS A 110 -21.03 7.72 8.07
C LYS A 110 -20.84 7.35 6.59
N PRO A 111 -21.29 6.17 6.14
CA PRO A 111 -21.08 5.76 4.76
C PRO A 111 -21.81 6.72 3.80
N PRO A 112 -21.17 7.11 2.69
CA PRO A 112 -21.82 7.95 1.69
C PRO A 112 -22.96 7.19 1.02
N GLN A 113 -24.11 7.84 0.82
CA GLN A 113 -25.28 7.21 0.18
C GLN A 113 -25.09 6.95 -1.33
N PHE A 114 -24.18 7.69 -1.99
CA PHE A 114 -24.12 7.75 -3.46
C PHE A 114 -22.72 7.52 -4.05
N ILE A 115 -21.73 7.07 -3.27
CA ILE A 115 -20.39 6.81 -3.83
C ILE A 115 -20.32 5.38 -4.36
N GLN A 116 -20.11 5.28 -5.67
CA GLN A 116 -19.77 4.04 -6.36
C GLN A 116 -18.27 3.75 -6.22
N ALA A 117 -17.89 2.47 -6.20
CA ALA A 117 -16.49 2.06 -6.24
C ALA A 117 -15.85 2.43 -7.60
N ASP A 118 -14.52 2.49 -7.62
CA ASP A 118 -13.70 2.60 -8.85
C ASP A 118 -13.89 3.89 -9.67
N LEU A 119 -14.43 4.94 -9.05
CA LEU A 119 -14.44 6.28 -9.64
C LEU A 119 -13.04 6.89 -9.65
N LYS A 120 -12.70 7.63 -10.72
CA LYS A 120 -11.45 8.38 -10.80
C LYS A 120 -11.48 9.51 -9.75
N PRO A 121 -10.57 9.52 -8.75
CA PRO A 121 -10.61 10.52 -7.71
C PRO A 121 -10.18 11.89 -8.23
N ILE A 122 -10.70 12.94 -7.60
CA ILE A 122 -10.15 14.30 -7.72
C ILE A 122 -8.99 14.39 -6.74
N LEU A 123 -7.86 14.90 -7.21
CA LEU A 123 -6.67 15.11 -6.39
C LEU A 123 -6.52 16.61 -6.13
N ILE A 124 -6.42 16.98 -4.87
CA ILE A 124 -6.14 18.35 -4.44
C ILE A 124 -4.89 18.28 -3.59
N PHE A 125 -3.80 18.88 -4.08
CA PHE A 125 -2.56 19.02 -3.35
C PHE A 125 -2.51 20.45 -2.81
N GLN A 126 -2.71 20.60 -1.50
CA GLN A 126 -2.51 21.87 -0.81
C GLN A 126 -1.11 21.84 -0.20
N GLY A 127 -0.14 22.37 -0.94
CA GLY A 127 1.07 22.90 -0.32
C GLY A 127 0.73 24.26 0.31
N GLU A 128 1.70 24.91 0.92
CA GLU A 128 1.55 26.35 1.14
C GLU A 128 1.28 27.07 -0.20
N PRO A 129 0.82 28.33 -0.20
CA PRO A 129 1.41 29.28 -1.14
C PRO A 129 2.94 29.18 -1.14
#